data_AF-A0A5B0MLI8-F1
#
_entry.id   AF-A0A5B0MLI8-F1
#
_cell.length_a   1.000
_cell.length_b   1.000
_cell.length_c   1.000
_cell.angle_alpha   90.00
_cell.angle_beta   90.00
_cell.angle_gamma   90.00
#
_symmetry.space_group_name_H-M   'P 1'
#
loop_
_entity.id
_entity.type
_entity.pdbx_description
1 polymer ?
#
loop_
_entity_poly.entity_id
_entity_poly.type
_entity_poly.pdbx_seq_one_letter_code
_entity_poly.pdbx_strand_id
1 'polypeptide(L)'
;MAEEQDPVLVGFSHLMTKYQPVFFVQWRDVENSSEEASSSPSKDEQLKSLQDLLDSMTHCLLPQLNDQLRTLSDLLFPPNFWKQPEITRKLILETQSEIENTIDQIKSIIATLCPAPTGSIISKPTHTQTEDQDLEALKSYRLQHLKSKFNKGLLYHVNLLFTQAHIPFQEIKLVQDKVRPNEFEGWTCREDFAKRVRLASKTIDSIIKTSKCSELDLVQQQWAVDLQNIDETMEEIASLIARLSVPKPMPDESENRLEFINPNNTDTDPNRAMRTRVIPLAESSLRMIKIGRLFFKKVSRTAGKMKG
;
A
#
# COMPACT_ATOMS: atom_id res chain seq x y z
N MET A 1 -24.09 12.01 34.61
CA MET A 1 -22.64 11.91 34.81
C MET A 1 -22.05 11.44 33.50
N ALA A 2 -21.36 12.30 32.77
CA ALA A 2 -20.66 11.88 31.56
C ALA A 2 -19.53 10.94 31.99
N GLU A 3 -19.53 9.70 31.50
CA GLU A 3 -18.38 8.81 31.66
C GLU A 3 -17.17 9.48 31.02
N GLU A 4 -16.19 9.87 31.86
CA GLU A 4 -14.92 10.38 31.38
C GLU A 4 -14.26 9.26 30.55
N GLN A 5 -14.10 9.52 29.27
CA GLN A 5 -13.55 8.58 28.31
C GLN A 5 -12.08 8.34 28.67
N ASP A 6 -11.62 7.09 28.68
CA ASP A 6 -10.26 6.78 29.14
C ASP A 6 -9.24 7.47 28.22
N PRO A 7 -8.25 8.21 28.76
CA PRO A 7 -7.31 8.99 27.96
C PRO A 7 -6.53 8.12 26.96
N VAL A 8 -6.28 6.84 27.25
CA VAL A 8 -5.62 5.91 26.32
C VAL A 8 -6.50 5.59 25.12
N LEU A 9 -7.81 5.41 25.34
CA LEU A 9 -8.79 5.17 24.26
C LEU A 9 -9.01 6.43 23.42
N VAL A 10 -9.04 7.60 24.06
CA VAL A 10 -9.09 8.89 23.37
C VAL A 10 -7.85 9.07 22.51
N GLY A 11 -6.67 8.74 23.03
CA GLY A 11 -5.41 8.79 22.29
C GLY A 11 -5.42 7.88 21.05
N PHE A 12 -5.84 6.63 21.16
CA PHE A 12 -5.97 5.74 19.99
C PHE A 12 -7.00 6.25 18.98
N SER A 13 -8.15 6.74 19.44
CA SER A 13 -9.19 7.31 18.56
C SER A 13 -8.69 8.54 17.79
N HIS A 14 -7.94 9.41 18.46
CA HIS A 14 -7.28 10.57 17.85
C HIS A 14 -6.30 10.14 16.76
N LEU A 15 -5.39 9.20 17.08
CA LEU A 15 -4.41 8.68 16.12
C LEU A 15 -5.08 7.99 14.92
N MET A 16 -6.16 7.24 15.14
CA MET A 16 -6.94 6.62 14.07
C MET A 16 -7.54 7.65 13.12
N THR A 17 -8.09 8.73 13.67
CA THR A 17 -8.74 9.79 12.90
C THR A 17 -7.70 10.61 12.12
N LYS A 18 -6.60 10.98 12.78
CA LYS A 18 -5.52 11.79 12.20
C LYS A 18 -4.78 11.08 11.07
N TYR A 19 -4.58 9.77 11.20
CA TYR A 19 -3.84 8.94 10.23
C TYR A 19 -4.74 8.00 9.43
N GLN A 20 -6.00 8.38 9.23
CA GLN A 20 -6.92 7.59 8.43
C GLN A 20 -6.35 7.38 7.01
N PRO A 21 -6.22 6.14 6.54
CA PRO A 21 -5.64 5.86 5.23
C PRO A 21 -6.55 6.40 4.13
N VAL A 22 -6.01 7.30 3.30
CA VAL A 22 -6.73 7.88 2.16
C VAL A 22 -6.78 6.85 1.04
N PHE A 23 -7.83 6.02 1.04
CA PHE A 23 -8.15 5.16 -0.08
C PHE A 23 -8.95 5.95 -1.10
N PHE A 24 -8.29 6.40 -2.16
CA PHE A 24 -8.91 6.98 -3.36
C PHE A 24 -9.79 8.24 -3.15
N VAL A 25 -9.22 9.35 -2.67
CA VAL A 25 -9.72 10.68 -3.06
C VAL A 25 -8.54 11.64 -3.16
N GLN A 26 -8.58 12.45 -4.22
CA GLN A 26 -7.75 13.62 -4.50
C GLN A 26 -7.39 14.38 -3.22
N TRP A 27 -6.09 14.59 -3.01
CA TRP A 27 -5.54 15.28 -1.85
C TRP A 27 -6.21 16.65 -1.73
N ARG A 28 -6.86 16.89 -0.57
CA ARG A 28 -7.26 18.23 -0.18
C ARG A 28 -6.05 18.87 0.48
N ASP A 29 -5.58 19.94 -0.15
CA ASP A 29 -4.43 20.72 0.26
C ASP A 29 -4.67 21.32 1.65
N VAL A 30 -3.68 21.21 2.53
CA VAL A 30 -3.51 22.16 3.62
C VAL A 30 -2.55 23.20 3.10
N GLU A 31 -3.11 24.32 2.66
CA GLU A 31 -2.35 25.54 2.39
C GLU A 31 -1.71 26.02 3.69
N ASN A 32 -0.40 25.87 3.80
CA ASN A 32 0.39 26.81 4.58
C ASN A 32 1.12 27.70 3.58
N SER A 33 0.55 28.86 3.32
CA SER A 33 1.28 29.98 2.73
C SER A 33 2.24 30.50 3.79
N SER A 34 3.53 30.37 3.51
CA SER A 34 4.55 31.19 4.16
C SER A 34 5.40 31.77 3.04
N GLU A 35 5.05 33.00 2.66
CA GLU A 35 5.95 33.89 1.95
C GLU A 35 6.98 34.38 2.96
N GLU A 36 8.18 33.82 2.96
CA GLU A 36 9.35 34.51 3.47
C GLU A 36 10.47 34.46 2.44
N ALA A 37 10.72 35.62 1.85
CA ALA A 37 11.87 35.90 1.03
C ALA A 37 13.13 35.81 1.91
N SER A 38 13.98 34.81 1.64
CA SER A 38 15.36 34.82 2.11
C SER A 38 16.26 34.25 1.02
N SER A 39 17.49 34.76 1.02
CA SER A 39 18.56 34.53 0.04
C SER A 39 18.56 33.10 -0.48
N SER A 40 18.31 32.90 -1.78
CA SER A 40 18.22 31.56 -2.34
C SER A 40 19.54 30.82 -2.16
N PRO A 41 19.58 29.74 -1.36
CA PRO A 41 20.78 28.94 -1.20
C PRO A 41 21.21 28.36 -2.55
N SER A 42 22.50 28.10 -2.72
CA SER A 42 23.01 27.49 -3.95
C SER A 42 22.25 26.17 -4.22
N LYS A 43 22.10 25.80 -5.50
CA LYS A 43 21.42 24.54 -5.88
C LYS A 43 22.02 23.32 -5.15
N ASP A 44 23.34 23.33 -4.92
CA ASP A 44 24.05 22.27 -4.22
C ASP A 44 23.72 22.20 -2.72
N GLU A 45 23.49 23.35 -2.08
CA GLU A 45 23.09 23.43 -0.67
C GLU A 45 21.66 22.94 -0.47
N GLN A 46 20.76 23.29 -1.40
CA GLN A 46 19.39 22.77 -1.42
C GLN A 46 19.38 21.26 -1.60
N LEU A 47 20.18 20.76 -2.54
CA LEU A 47 20.27 19.32 -2.80
C LEU A 47 20.77 18.55 -1.57
N LYS A 48 21.82 19.06 -0.94
CA LYS A 48 22.38 18.47 0.28
C LYS A 48 21.36 18.48 1.41
N SER A 49 20.63 19.58 1.61
CA SER A 49 19.58 19.66 2.62
C SER A 49 18.46 18.63 2.38
N LEU A 50 18.03 18.43 1.13
CA LEU A 50 17.02 17.43 0.80
C LEU A 50 17.54 15.99 1.02
N GLN A 51 18.81 15.75 0.71
CA GLN A 51 19.45 14.47 0.97
C GLN A 51 19.55 14.20 2.48
N ASP A 52 19.96 15.19 3.27
CA ASP A 52 20.03 15.10 4.73
C ASP A 52 18.65 14.79 5.35
N LEU A 53 17.57 15.36 4.80
CA LEU A 53 16.19 15.06 5.21
C LEU A 53 15.80 13.61 4.87
N LEU A 54 16.14 13.13 3.68
CA LEU A 54 15.88 11.75 3.27
C LEU A 54 16.67 10.76 4.13
N ASP A 55 17.93 11.08 4.45
CA ASP A 55 18.77 10.27 5.30
C ASP A 55 18.25 10.25 6.73
N SER A 56 17.88 11.41 7.29
CA SER A 56 17.22 11.50 8.61
C SER A 56 15.95 10.66 8.68
N MET A 57 15.10 10.73 7.65
CA MET A 57 13.87 9.94 7.60
C MET A 57 14.17 8.43 7.58
N THR A 58 15.17 8.01 6.79
CA THR A 58 15.43 6.59 6.54
C THR A 58 16.32 5.93 7.59
N HIS A 59 17.22 6.67 8.22
CA HIS A 59 18.17 6.17 9.20
C HIS A 59 17.78 6.43 10.65
N CYS A 60 16.92 7.44 10.91
CA CYS A 60 16.51 7.80 12.27
C CYS A 60 15.01 7.57 12.48
N LEU A 61 14.16 8.30 11.76
CA LEU A 61 12.72 8.34 12.06
C LEU A 61 11.99 7.03 11.77
N LEU A 62 12.29 6.38 10.65
CA LEU A 62 11.67 5.09 10.29
C LEU A 62 12.07 3.96 11.27
N PRO A 63 13.36 3.78 11.62
CA PRO A 63 13.75 2.87 12.69
C PRO A 63 13.12 3.20 14.05
N GLN A 64 13.08 4.48 14.42
CA GLN A 64 12.47 4.93 15.67
C GLN A 64 10.97 4.59 15.72
N LEU A 65 10.23 4.84 14.64
CA LEU A 65 8.82 4.46 14.54
C LEU A 65 8.63 2.95 14.70
N ASN A 66 9.52 2.15 14.11
CA ASN A 66 9.46 0.70 14.25
C ASN A 66 9.63 0.25 15.72
N ASP A 67 10.57 0.85 16.44
CA ASP A 67 10.81 0.54 17.84
C ASP A 67 9.65 0.99 18.73
N GLN A 68 9.08 2.17 18.47
CA GLN A 68 7.87 2.65 19.17
C GLN A 68 6.67 1.71 18.96
N LEU A 69 6.47 1.19 17.74
CA LEU A 69 5.39 0.22 17.46
C LEU A 69 5.61 -1.13 18.18
N ARG A 70 6.87 -1.56 18.33
CA ARG A 70 7.22 -2.75 19.12
C ARG A 70 7.00 -2.52 20.60
N THR A 71 7.47 -1.39 21.13
CA THR A 71 7.21 -0.96 22.52
C THR A 71 5.72 -0.95 22.81
N LEU A 72 4.91 -0.35 21.93
CA LEU A 72 3.44 -0.36 22.08
C LEU A 72 2.87 -1.78 22.14
N SER A 73 3.36 -2.69 21.29
CA SER A 73 2.98 -4.12 21.33
C SER A 73 3.33 -4.79 22.66
N ASP A 74 4.52 -4.50 23.18
CA ASP A 74 5.02 -5.09 24.41
C ASP A 74 4.29 -4.53 25.64
N LEU A 75 3.78 -3.30 25.58
CA LEU A 75 2.99 -2.66 26.64
C LEU A 75 1.54 -3.12 26.68
N LEU A 76 0.93 -3.33 25.51
CA LEU A 76 -0.47 -3.75 25.40
C LEU A 76 -0.69 -5.22 25.76
N PHE A 77 0.33 -6.08 25.61
CA PHE A 77 0.18 -7.54 25.75
C PHE A 77 1.14 -8.30 26.69
N PRO A 78 1.57 -7.78 27.86
CA PRO A 78 2.21 -8.58 28.88
C PRO A 78 1.27 -8.86 30.08
N PRO A 79 1.53 -9.94 30.85
CA PRO A 79 0.97 -10.10 32.20
C PRO A 79 1.36 -8.95 33.15
N ASN A 80 2.32 -8.10 32.76
CA ASN A 80 2.80 -6.95 33.53
C ASN A 80 1.88 -5.72 33.48
N PHE A 81 1.03 -5.57 32.45
CA PHE A 81 0.01 -4.51 32.41
C PHE A 81 -0.85 -4.57 33.68
N TRP A 82 -1.24 -5.80 34.06
CA TRP A 82 -2.02 -6.08 35.26
C TRP A 82 -1.23 -6.00 36.56
N LYS A 83 0.10 -6.00 36.52
CA LYS A 83 0.94 -5.82 37.72
C LYS A 83 1.05 -4.35 38.12
N GLN A 84 1.13 -3.44 37.15
CA GLN A 84 1.27 -2.00 37.37
C GLN A 84 0.45 -1.22 36.32
N PRO A 85 -0.89 -1.23 36.44
CA PRO A 85 -1.78 -0.68 35.41
C PRO A 85 -1.58 0.83 35.20
N GLU A 86 -1.38 1.61 36.27
CA GLU A 86 -1.21 3.06 36.17
C GLU A 86 0.11 3.46 35.49
N ILE A 87 1.20 2.77 35.80
CA ILE A 87 2.51 3.01 35.16
C ILE A 87 2.45 2.60 33.68
N THR A 88 1.82 1.46 33.38
CA THR A 88 1.69 0.97 32.00
C THR A 88 0.80 1.87 31.17
N ARG A 89 -0.32 2.38 31.73
CA ARG A 89 -1.18 3.38 31.09
C ARG A 89 -0.42 4.65 30.72
N LYS A 90 0.37 5.19 31.67
CA LYS A 90 1.19 6.37 31.42
C LYS A 90 2.18 6.13 30.28
N LEU A 91 2.85 4.99 30.28
CA LEU A 91 3.83 4.64 29.25
C LEU A 91 3.19 4.42 27.87
N ILE A 92 1.95 3.89 27.82
CA ILE A 92 1.16 3.81 26.57
C ILE A 92 0.85 5.21 26.04
N LEU A 93 0.42 6.15 26.89
CA LEU A 93 0.15 7.54 26.48
C LEU A 93 1.39 8.24 25.94
N GLU A 94 2.54 8.06 26.61
CA GLU A 94 3.83 8.57 26.15
C GLU A 94 4.19 7.99 24.78
N THR A 95 4.07 6.66 24.63
CA THR A 95 4.33 5.96 23.35
C THR A 95 3.39 6.45 22.24
N GLN A 96 2.10 6.68 22.52
CA GLN A 96 1.13 7.22 21.56
C GLN A 96 1.57 8.60 21.04
N SER A 97 1.97 9.50 21.95
CA SER A 97 2.43 10.85 21.60
C SER A 97 3.74 10.81 20.80
N GLU A 98 4.67 9.94 21.18
CA GLU A 98 5.93 9.74 20.46
C GLU A 98 5.71 9.22 19.03
N ILE A 99 4.78 8.27 18.84
CA ILE A 99 4.39 7.77 17.52
C ILE A 99 3.78 8.91 16.68
N GLU A 100 2.89 9.71 17.26
CA GLU A 100 2.27 10.85 16.59
C GLU A 100 3.34 11.83 16.05
N ASN A 101 4.24 12.26 16.93
CA ASN A 101 5.31 13.19 16.59
C ASN A 101 6.21 12.63 15.48
N THR A 102 6.58 11.35 15.58
CA THR A 102 7.45 10.70 14.59
C THR A 102 6.78 10.61 13.23
N ILE A 103 5.48 10.24 13.17
CA ILE A 103 4.72 10.19 11.92
C ILE A 103 4.57 11.59 11.31
N ASP A 104 4.31 12.61 12.12
CA ASP A 104 4.18 13.99 11.65
C ASP A 104 5.49 14.53 11.06
N GLN A 105 6.62 14.26 11.71
CA GLN A 105 7.94 14.61 11.17
C GLN A 105 8.20 13.92 9.83
N ILE A 106 7.90 12.62 9.73
CA ILE A 106 8.04 11.89 8.45
C ILE A 106 7.12 12.48 7.38
N LYS A 107 5.86 12.81 7.70
CA LYS A 107 4.93 13.46 6.78
C LYS A 107 5.45 14.82 6.31
N SER A 108 5.99 15.62 7.22
CA SER A 108 6.58 16.92 6.91
C SER A 108 7.76 16.77 5.94
N ILE A 109 8.68 15.83 6.21
CA ILE A 109 9.80 15.53 5.31
C ILE A 109 9.29 15.09 3.93
N ILE A 110 8.30 14.20 3.88
CA ILE A 110 7.70 13.76 2.60
C ILE A 110 7.04 14.93 1.85
N ALA A 111 6.39 15.87 2.54
CA ALA A 111 5.80 17.04 1.92
C ALA A 111 6.87 17.98 1.32
N THR A 112 8.00 18.15 2.02
CA THR A 112 9.16 18.91 1.52
C THR A 112 9.83 18.22 0.32
N LEU A 113 10.01 16.90 0.37
CA LEU A 113 10.63 16.11 -0.71
C LEU A 113 9.71 15.95 -1.93
N CYS A 114 8.39 15.89 -1.73
CA CYS A 114 7.38 15.69 -2.77
C CYS A 114 6.32 16.81 -2.73
N PRO A 115 6.64 18.02 -3.22
CA PRO A 115 5.66 19.08 -3.35
C PRO A 115 4.44 18.57 -4.11
N ALA A 116 3.25 18.98 -3.68
CA ALA A 116 2.05 18.72 -4.47
C ALA A 116 2.25 19.32 -5.88
N PRO A 117 1.59 18.77 -6.92
CA PRO A 117 1.51 19.44 -8.22
C PRO A 117 0.58 20.66 -8.12
N THR A 118 0.85 21.57 -7.18
CA THR A 118 0.35 22.93 -7.26
C THR A 118 1.05 23.55 -8.47
N GLY A 119 0.27 24.15 -9.37
CA GLY A 119 0.69 24.62 -10.70
C GLY A 119 1.69 25.78 -10.70
N SER A 120 2.70 25.78 -9.82
CA SER A 120 3.68 26.84 -9.67
C SER A 120 5.04 26.25 -9.26
N ILE A 121 6.02 26.38 -10.17
CA ILE A 121 7.47 26.37 -9.93
C ILE A 121 8.11 25.07 -9.39
N ILE A 122 7.64 23.90 -9.83
CA ILE A 122 8.61 22.94 -10.37
C ILE A 122 8.36 22.99 -11.86
N SER A 123 9.28 23.65 -12.55
CA SER A 123 9.39 23.70 -14.00
C SER A 123 8.79 22.44 -14.63
N LYS A 124 7.80 22.65 -15.51
CA LYS A 124 7.53 21.75 -16.64
C LYS A 124 8.83 21.02 -16.99
N PRO A 125 8.84 19.69 -17.17
CA PRO A 125 9.99 19.04 -17.75
C PRO A 125 10.14 19.65 -19.14
N THR A 126 10.97 20.69 -19.22
CA THR A 126 11.41 21.25 -20.47
C THR A 126 12.21 20.11 -21.05
N HIS A 127 11.84 19.72 -22.25
CA HIS A 127 12.24 18.51 -22.97
C HIS A 127 13.75 18.51 -23.35
N THR A 128 14.58 19.17 -22.55
CA THR A 128 15.98 19.50 -22.78
C THR A 128 16.84 19.45 -21.52
N GLN A 129 16.37 18.92 -20.39
CA GLN A 129 17.26 18.69 -19.23
C GLN A 129 17.87 17.30 -19.29
N THR A 130 19.02 17.24 -19.94
CA THR A 130 20.01 16.16 -19.85
C THR A 130 20.79 16.26 -18.52
N GLU A 131 20.12 16.60 -17.41
CA GLU A 131 20.71 16.83 -16.08
C GLU A 131 20.07 15.90 -15.01
N ASP A 132 19.44 14.81 -15.44
CA ASP A 132 18.91 13.76 -14.55
C ASP A 132 20.03 12.82 -14.01
N GLN A 133 21.29 13.19 -14.25
CA GLN A 133 22.48 12.39 -13.93
C GLN A 133 22.94 12.54 -12.46
N ASP A 134 22.63 13.65 -11.77
CA ASP A 134 23.21 13.93 -10.44
C ASP A 134 22.23 13.78 -9.27
N LEU A 135 20.95 13.50 -9.52
CA LEU A 135 19.89 13.47 -8.50
C LEU A 135 19.57 12.05 -7.98
N GLU A 136 20.55 11.12 -7.93
CA GLU A 136 20.35 9.68 -7.73
C GLU A 136 19.17 9.32 -6.81
N ALA A 137 19.20 9.74 -5.54
CA ALA A 137 18.18 9.43 -4.53
C ALA A 137 16.94 10.35 -4.54
N LEU A 138 17.09 11.56 -5.08
CA LEU A 138 16.05 12.61 -5.12
C LEU A 138 15.24 12.61 -6.41
N LYS A 139 15.43 11.62 -7.28
CA LYS A 139 14.61 11.47 -8.48
C LYS A 139 13.13 11.40 -8.14
N SER A 140 12.34 12.19 -8.84
CA SER A 140 10.90 12.37 -8.60
C SER A 140 10.15 11.04 -8.53
N TYR A 141 10.46 10.08 -9.40
CA TYR A 141 9.85 8.75 -9.39
C TYR A 141 10.09 7.99 -8.07
N ARG A 142 11.34 8.01 -7.56
CA ARG A 142 11.70 7.36 -6.29
C ARG A 142 10.95 7.98 -5.12
N LEU A 143 10.91 9.31 -5.07
CA LEU A 143 10.24 10.07 -4.01
C LEU A 143 8.72 9.84 -4.03
N GLN A 144 8.09 9.81 -5.21
CA GLN A 144 6.66 9.47 -5.33
C GLN A 144 6.37 8.02 -4.90
N HIS A 145 7.23 7.07 -5.24
CA HIS A 145 7.08 5.69 -4.81
C HIS A 145 7.24 5.55 -3.29
N LEU A 146 8.21 6.26 -2.70
CA LEU A 146 8.45 6.33 -1.26
C LEU A 146 7.22 6.90 -0.53
N LYS A 147 6.69 8.03 -1.02
CA LYS A 147 5.46 8.67 -0.54
C LYS A 147 4.27 7.71 -0.61
N SER A 148 4.13 6.94 -1.69
CA SER A 148 3.07 5.94 -1.84
C SER A 148 3.20 4.81 -0.82
N LYS A 149 4.40 4.21 -0.67
CA LYS A 149 4.66 3.14 0.31
C LYS A 149 4.39 3.60 1.75
N PHE A 150 4.80 4.81 2.09
CA PHE A 150 4.53 5.38 3.42
C PHE A 150 3.02 5.58 3.64
N ASN A 151 2.35 6.34 2.76
CA ASN A 151 0.95 6.72 2.98
C ASN A 151 -0.05 5.57 2.81
N LYS A 152 0.15 4.70 1.82
CA LYS A 152 -0.79 3.61 1.51
C LYS A 152 -0.42 2.30 2.20
N GLY A 153 0.86 2.08 2.46
CA GLY A 153 1.35 0.86 3.11
C GLY A 153 1.49 1.04 4.62
N LEU A 154 2.43 1.89 5.04
CA LEU A 154 2.79 2.00 6.45
C LEU A 154 1.67 2.60 7.29
N LEU A 155 1.09 3.74 6.89
CA LEU A 155 0.00 4.37 7.64
C LEU A 155 -1.24 3.47 7.71
N TYR A 156 -1.50 2.66 6.68
CA TYR A 156 -2.58 1.67 6.73
C TYR A 156 -2.34 0.63 7.84
N HIS A 157 -1.14 0.06 7.92
CA HIS A 157 -0.81 -0.89 8.97
C HIS A 157 -0.81 -0.26 10.37
N VAL A 158 -0.33 0.97 10.51
CA VAL A 158 -0.33 1.71 11.77
C VAL A 158 -1.76 2.05 12.23
N ASN A 159 -2.63 2.46 11.31
CA ASN A 159 -4.04 2.72 11.63
C ASN A 159 -4.79 1.45 12.08
N LEU A 160 -4.51 0.32 11.42
CA LEU A 160 -5.04 -0.98 11.85
C LEU A 160 -4.52 -1.38 13.24
N LEU A 161 -3.26 -1.08 13.56
CA LEU A 161 -2.72 -1.32 14.90
C LEU A 161 -3.49 -0.52 15.95
N PHE A 162 -3.77 0.76 15.72
CA PHE A 162 -4.57 1.55 16.66
C PHE A 162 -5.99 1.01 16.84
N THR A 163 -6.62 0.55 15.75
CA THR A 163 -7.94 -0.10 15.81
C THR A 163 -7.91 -1.38 16.64
N GLN A 164 -6.87 -2.20 16.45
CA GLN A 164 -6.68 -3.43 17.21
C GLN A 164 -6.24 -3.20 18.65
N ALA A 165 -5.59 -2.07 18.97
CA ALA A 165 -5.28 -1.69 20.36
C ALA A 165 -6.53 -1.18 21.10
N HIS A 166 -7.44 -0.53 20.39
CA HIS A 166 -8.65 0.06 20.98
C HIS A 166 -9.62 -1.00 21.53
N ILE A 167 -9.83 -2.11 20.79
CA ILE A 167 -10.80 -3.15 21.16
C ILE A 167 -10.43 -3.85 22.49
N PRO A 168 -9.22 -4.40 22.67
CA PRO A 168 -8.79 -5.06 23.91
C PRO A 168 -8.78 -4.11 25.10
N PHE A 169 -8.35 -2.86 24.89
CA PHE A 169 -8.28 -1.88 25.98
C PHE A 169 -9.68 -1.47 26.46
N GLN A 170 -10.65 -1.42 25.55
CA GLN A 170 -12.05 -1.21 25.92
C GLN A 170 -12.60 -2.40 26.72
N GLU A 171 -12.28 -3.64 26.33
CA GLU A 171 -12.65 -4.84 27.09
C GLU A 171 -12.01 -4.85 28.50
N ILE A 172 -10.73 -4.48 28.60
CA ILE A 172 -10.01 -4.33 29.88
C ILE A 172 -10.69 -3.31 30.80
N LYS A 173 -11.17 -2.18 30.26
CA LYS A 173 -11.90 -1.16 31.04
C LYS A 173 -13.24 -1.70 31.58
N LEU A 174 -13.94 -2.53 30.81
CA LEU A 174 -15.26 -3.06 31.17
C LEU A 174 -15.18 -4.17 32.22
N VAL A 175 -14.07 -4.91 32.25
CA VAL A 175 -13.84 -5.98 33.21
C VAL A 175 -13.27 -5.39 34.52
N GLN A 176 -14.15 -4.92 35.40
CA GLN A 176 -13.78 -4.44 36.75
C GLN A 176 -12.93 -5.47 37.51
N ASP A 177 -11.73 -5.06 37.94
CA ASP A 177 -10.91 -5.40 39.13
C ASP A 177 -10.90 -6.82 39.75
N LYS A 178 -11.54 -7.82 39.14
CA LYS A 178 -11.73 -9.17 39.71
C LYS A 178 -11.35 -10.31 38.78
N VAL A 179 -11.05 -10.05 37.51
CA VAL A 179 -10.68 -11.13 36.57
C VAL A 179 -9.18 -11.37 36.63
N ARG A 180 -8.83 -12.60 36.99
CA ARG A 180 -7.45 -13.06 37.19
C ARG A 180 -6.70 -13.12 35.84
N PRO A 181 -5.34 -13.00 35.87
CA PRO A 181 -4.49 -13.11 34.67
C PRO A 181 -4.72 -14.37 33.83
N ASN A 182 -5.14 -15.48 34.44
CA ASN A 182 -5.32 -16.78 33.79
C ASN A 182 -6.48 -16.85 32.79
N GLU A 183 -7.45 -15.93 32.81
CA GLU A 183 -8.56 -15.92 31.83
C GLU A 183 -8.17 -15.22 30.52
N PHE A 184 -7.05 -14.50 30.49
CA PHE A 184 -6.52 -13.82 29.30
C PHE A 184 -5.36 -14.59 28.64
N GLU A 185 -4.98 -15.75 29.17
CA GLU A 185 -3.94 -16.61 28.63
C GLU A 185 -4.49 -17.35 27.40
N GLY A 186 -4.17 -16.84 26.22
CA GLY A 186 -4.72 -17.33 24.94
C GLY A 186 -5.40 -16.27 24.08
N TRP A 187 -5.25 -14.98 24.40
CA TRP A 187 -5.84 -13.90 23.62
C TRP A 187 -5.35 -13.92 22.16
N THR A 188 -6.21 -14.38 21.26
CA THR A 188 -5.97 -14.39 19.80
C THR A 188 -5.59 -13.02 19.26
N CYS A 189 -6.06 -11.95 19.92
CA CYS A 189 -5.71 -10.57 19.61
C CYS A 189 -4.20 -10.28 19.70
N ARG A 190 -3.46 -10.93 20.61
CA ARG A 190 -2.01 -10.71 20.78
C ARG A 190 -1.22 -11.14 19.55
N GLU A 191 -1.47 -12.35 19.06
CA GLU A 191 -0.75 -12.87 17.89
C GLU A 191 -1.13 -12.06 16.64
N ASP A 192 -2.38 -11.62 16.52
CA ASP A 192 -2.82 -10.77 15.43
C ASP A 192 -2.21 -9.36 15.48
N PHE A 193 -2.09 -8.77 16.67
CA PHE A 193 -1.40 -7.50 16.87
C PHE A 193 0.09 -7.63 16.52
N ALA A 194 0.77 -8.68 17.03
CA ALA A 194 2.17 -8.95 16.72
C ALA A 194 2.40 -9.19 15.22
N LYS A 195 1.49 -9.89 14.53
CA LYS A 195 1.52 -10.03 13.06
C LYS A 195 1.43 -8.67 12.37
N ARG A 196 0.56 -7.77 12.82
CA ARG A 196 0.44 -6.42 12.25
C ARG A 196 1.71 -5.59 12.48
N VAL A 197 2.31 -5.64 13.66
CA VAL A 197 3.60 -4.99 13.92
C VAL A 197 4.67 -5.52 12.99
N ARG A 198 4.75 -6.85 12.79
CA ARG A 198 5.67 -7.47 11.82
C ARG A 198 5.42 -6.98 10.38
N LEU A 199 4.18 -6.75 9.97
CA LEU A 199 3.84 -6.19 8.65
C LEU A 199 4.26 -4.72 8.53
N ALA A 200 4.04 -3.91 9.57
CA ALA A 200 4.52 -2.54 9.64
C ALA A 200 6.06 -2.48 9.56
N SER A 201 6.77 -3.30 10.34
CA SER A 201 8.23 -3.43 10.28
C SER A 201 8.72 -3.80 8.87
N LYS A 202 8.12 -4.80 8.23
CA LYS A 202 8.47 -5.19 6.86
C LYS A 202 8.25 -4.04 5.86
N THR A 203 7.21 -3.25 6.07
CA THR A 203 6.93 -2.08 5.23
C THR A 203 7.97 -0.98 5.45
N ILE A 204 8.37 -0.73 6.71
CA ILE A 204 9.47 0.18 7.06
C ILE A 204 10.76 -0.26 6.39
N ASP A 205 11.15 -1.53 6.52
CA ASP A 205 12.34 -2.09 5.87
C ASP A 205 12.27 -1.94 4.34
N SER A 206 11.08 -2.12 3.76
CA SER A 206 10.85 -1.95 2.33
C SER A 206 11.00 -0.48 1.90
N ILE A 207 10.57 0.48 2.72
CA ILE A 207 10.73 1.92 2.48
C ILE A 207 12.23 2.30 2.54
N ILE A 208 12.95 1.84 3.57
CA ILE A 208 14.41 2.05 3.73
C ILE A 208 15.18 1.39 2.58
N LYS A 209 14.77 0.21 2.13
CA LYS A 209 15.38 -0.45 0.97
C LYS A 209 15.12 0.35 -0.31
N THR A 210 13.89 0.82 -0.51
CA THR A 210 13.51 1.64 -1.67
C THR A 210 14.30 2.94 -1.74
N SER A 211 14.62 3.57 -0.59
CA SER A 211 15.45 4.77 -0.59
C SER A 211 16.89 4.51 -1.05
N LYS A 212 17.33 3.25 -1.11
CA LYS A 212 18.68 2.83 -1.55
C LYS A 212 18.70 2.10 -2.90
N CYS A 213 17.53 1.76 -3.45
CA CYS A 213 17.43 1.00 -4.71
C CYS A 213 17.62 1.88 -5.95
N SER A 214 18.13 1.28 -7.02
CA SER A 214 18.09 1.92 -8.35
C SER A 214 16.65 2.05 -8.85
N GLU A 215 16.38 3.00 -9.74
CA GLU A 215 15.05 3.16 -10.35
C GLU A 215 14.59 1.90 -11.07
N LEU A 216 15.53 1.20 -11.71
CA LEU A 216 15.26 -0.07 -12.38
C LEU A 216 14.81 -1.15 -11.40
N ASP A 217 15.41 -1.24 -10.21
CA ASP A 217 14.98 -2.18 -9.17
C ASP A 217 13.55 -1.85 -8.68
N LEU A 218 13.18 -0.57 -8.60
CA LEU A 218 11.83 -0.15 -8.18
C LEU A 218 10.78 -0.49 -9.23
N VAL A 219 11.08 -0.18 -10.49
CA VAL A 219 10.22 -0.51 -11.63
C VAL A 219 10.01 -2.02 -11.72
N GLN A 220 11.04 -2.83 -11.46
CA GLN A 220 10.92 -4.28 -11.45
C GLN A 220 10.08 -4.83 -10.30
N GLN A 221 10.16 -4.23 -9.11
CA GLN A 221 9.27 -4.58 -8.00
C GLN A 221 7.80 -4.29 -8.35
N GLN A 222 7.53 -3.15 -8.99
CA GLN A 222 6.20 -2.80 -9.46
C GLN A 222 5.70 -3.79 -10.53
N TRP A 223 6.56 -4.11 -11.51
CA TRP A 223 6.24 -5.07 -12.55
C TRP A 223 5.93 -6.46 -12.01
N ALA A 224 6.46 -6.88 -10.87
CA ALA A 224 6.13 -8.20 -10.31
C ALA A 224 4.63 -8.33 -10.00
N VAL A 225 4.02 -7.27 -9.46
CA VAL A 225 2.57 -7.22 -9.20
C VAL A 225 1.79 -7.17 -10.51
N ASP A 226 2.22 -6.31 -11.45
CA ASP A 226 1.56 -6.18 -12.75
C ASP A 226 1.66 -7.48 -13.57
N LEU A 227 2.78 -8.20 -13.48
CA LEU A 227 2.99 -9.49 -14.13
C LEU A 227 2.09 -10.58 -13.57
N GLN A 228 1.78 -10.55 -12.27
CA GLN A 228 0.81 -11.45 -11.68
C GLN A 228 -0.60 -11.17 -12.23
N ASN A 229 -1.03 -9.91 -12.26
CA ASN A 229 -2.33 -9.52 -12.83
C ASN A 229 -2.42 -9.89 -14.33
N ILE A 230 -1.32 -9.74 -15.07
CA ILE A 230 -1.22 -10.20 -16.47
C ILE A 230 -1.39 -11.72 -16.57
N ASP A 231 -0.78 -12.49 -15.66
CA ASP A 231 -0.91 -13.95 -15.62
C ASP A 231 -2.37 -14.37 -15.35
N GLU A 232 -3.05 -13.73 -14.40
CA GLU A 232 -4.47 -13.95 -14.10
C GLU A 232 -5.37 -13.59 -15.31
N THR A 233 -5.16 -12.41 -15.93
CA THR A 233 -5.93 -11.97 -17.11
C THR A 233 -5.76 -12.93 -18.30
N MET A 234 -4.55 -13.46 -18.50
CA MET A 234 -4.32 -14.46 -19.56
C MET A 234 -5.08 -15.75 -19.29
N GLU A 235 -5.15 -16.19 -18.04
CA GLU A 235 -5.90 -17.38 -17.64
C GLU A 235 -7.41 -17.19 -17.87
N GLU A 236 -7.94 -16.01 -17.55
CA GLU A 236 -9.34 -15.65 -17.84
C GLU A 236 -9.63 -15.70 -19.34
N ILE A 237 -8.80 -15.07 -20.17
CA ILE A 237 -8.96 -15.08 -21.64
C ILE A 237 -8.87 -16.51 -22.19
N ALA A 238 -7.92 -17.32 -21.69
CA ALA A 238 -7.80 -18.72 -22.10
C ALA A 238 -9.04 -19.54 -21.72
N SER A 239 -9.60 -19.32 -20.53
CA SER A 239 -10.84 -19.97 -20.07
C SER A 239 -12.04 -19.58 -20.93
N LEU A 240 -12.14 -18.31 -21.35
CA LEU A 240 -13.19 -17.81 -22.24
C LEU A 240 -13.10 -18.46 -23.61
N ILE A 241 -11.90 -18.58 -24.18
CA ILE A 241 -11.68 -19.29 -25.44
C ILE A 241 -12.11 -20.75 -25.32
N ALA A 242 -11.70 -21.45 -24.25
CA ALA A 242 -12.09 -22.84 -24.02
C ALA A 242 -13.62 -23.01 -23.94
N ARG A 243 -14.30 -22.16 -23.15
CA ARG A 243 -15.76 -22.18 -23.00
C ARG A 243 -16.51 -21.91 -24.31
N LEU A 244 -16.00 -21.01 -25.14
CA LEU A 244 -16.62 -20.65 -26.42
C LEU A 244 -16.29 -21.66 -27.54
N SER A 245 -15.20 -22.41 -27.38
CA SER A 245 -14.77 -23.46 -28.32
C SER A 245 -15.49 -24.79 -28.11
N VAL A 246 -16.07 -25.04 -26.92
CA VAL A 246 -16.90 -26.22 -26.68
C VAL A 246 -18.20 -26.12 -27.48
N PRO A 247 -18.49 -27.06 -28.41
CA PRO A 247 -19.79 -27.18 -29.03
C PRO A 247 -20.83 -27.48 -27.94
N LYS A 248 -21.97 -26.77 -27.96
CA LYS A 248 -23.10 -27.14 -27.10
C LYS A 248 -23.45 -28.61 -27.43
N PRO A 249 -23.67 -29.51 -26.45
CA PRO A 249 -24.20 -30.84 -26.75
C PRO A 249 -25.49 -30.62 -27.53
N MET A 250 -25.60 -31.20 -28.73
CA MET A 250 -26.90 -31.28 -29.37
C MET A 250 -27.87 -31.95 -28.40
N PRO A 251 -29.13 -31.48 -28.27
CA PRO A 251 -30.14 -32.29 -27.64
C PRO A 251 -30.19 -33.62 -28.39
N ASP A 252 -30.13 -34.70 -27.62
CA ASP A 252 -30.24 -36.07 -28.08
C ASP A 252 -31.35 -36.18 -29.15
N GLU A 253 -31.01 -36.71 -30.33
CA GLU A 253 -31.96 -36.96 -31.41
C GLU A 253 -32.88 -38.11 -31.01
N SER A 254 -33.82 -37.83 -30.12
CA SER A 254 -34.96 -38.69 -29.87
C SER A 254 -36.15 -37.86 -29.42
N GLU A 255 -36.81 -37.19 -30.37
CA GLU A 255 -38.28 -37.24 -30.47
C GLU A 255 -38.78 -36.54 -31.74
N ASN A 256 -39.54 -37.31 -32.51
CA ASN A 256 -40.31 -36.93 -33.68
C ASN A 256 -40.92 -35.51 -33.63
N ARG A 257 -40.51 -34.65 -34.57
CA ARG A 257 -41.39 -33.61 -35.10
C ARG A 257 -41.13 -33.40 -36.59
N LEU A 258 -42.13 -33.72 -37.40
CA LEU A 258 -42.26 -33.26 -38.79
C LEU A 258 -42.22 -31.72 -38.79
N GLU A 259 -41.10 -31.15 -39.24
CA GLU A 259 -41.03 -29.71 -39.53
C GLU A 259 -40.99 -29.49 -41.04
N PHE A 260 -42.02 -28.76 -41.50
CA PHE A 260 -42.11 -28.22 -42.84
C PHE A 260 -40.91 -27.31 -43.13
N ILE A 261 -40.21 -27.58 -44.22
CA ILE A 261 -39.10 -26.76 -44.72
C ILE A 261 -39.65 -25.38 -45.08
N ASN A 262 -39.36 -24.35 -44.27
CA ASN A 262 -39.58 -22.96 -44.62
C ASN A 262 -38.29 -22.37 -45.21
N PRO A 263 -38.22 -21.98 -46.50
CA PRO A 263 -36.96 -21.60 -47.16
C PRO A 263 -36.30 -20.31 -46.68
N ASN A 264 -36.91 -19.57 -45.75
CA ASN A 264 -36.49 -18.21 -45.39
C ASN A 264 -35.96 -18.04 -43.96
N ASN A 265 -35.68 -19.13 -43.22
CA ASN A 265 -34.95 -19.00 -41.95
C ASN A 265 -33.46 -18.79 -42.23
N THR A 266 -33.05 -17.52 -42.30
CA THR A 266 -31.65 -17.14 -42.08
C THR A 266 -31.37 -17.32 -40.60
N ASP A 267 -31.11 -18.57 -40.21
CA ASP A 267 -30.71 -18.97 -38.86
C ASP A 267 -29.31 -18.40 -38.56
N THR A 268 -29.28 -17.10 -38.27
CA THR A 268 -28.08 -16.41 -37.83
C THR A 268 -28.09 -16.47 -36.32
N ASP A 269 -27.71 -17.62 -35.75
CA ASP A 269 -27.50 -17.75 -34.31
C ASP A 269 -26.58 -16.59 -33.85
N PRO A 270 -27.09 -15.62 -33.08
CA PRO A 270 -26.32 -14.46 -32.63
C PRO A 270 -25.08 -14.90 -31.86
N ASN A 271 -25.15 -16.04 -31.17
CA ASN A 271 -24.03 -16.59 -30.42
C ASN A 271 -22.96 -17.19 -31.33
N ARG A 272 -23.32 -17.73 -32.50
CA ARG A 272 -22.35 -18.24 -33.49
C ARG A 272 -21.58 -17.10 -34.14
N ALA A 273 -22.26 -16.03 -34.54
CA ALA A 273 -21.62 -14.82 -35.07
C ALA A 273 -20.70 -14.15 -34.03
N MET A 274 -21.15 -14.10 -32.77
CA MET A 274 -20.35 -13.63 -31.62
C MET A 274 -19.11 -14.51 -31.40
N ARG A 275 -19.24 -15.85 -31.34
CA ARG A 275 -18.11 -16.79 -31.21
C ARG A 275 -17.08 -16.63 -32.33
N THR A 276 -17.56 -16.44 -33.56
CA THR A 276 -16.71 -16.32 -34.76
C THR A 276 -15.85 -15.06 -34.75
N ARG A 277 -16.27 -14.00 -34.05
CA ARG A 277 -15.52 -12.75 -33.91
C ARG A 277 -14.72 -12.66 -32.61
N VAL A 278 -15.29 -13.15 -31.51
CA VAL A 278 -14.71 -13.04 -30.17
C VAL A 278 -13.54 -14.02 -29.98
N ILE A 279 -13.60 -15.24 -30.53
CA ILE A 279 -12.51 -16.22 -30.37
C ILE A 279 -11.22 -15.73 -31.05
N PRO A 280 -11.21 -15.31 -32.34
CA PRO A 280 -9.97 -14.85 -32.98
C PRO A 280 -9.41 -13.58 -32.33
N LEU A 281 -10.28 -12.69 -31.86
CA LEU A 281 -9.87 -11.49 -31.12
C LEU A 281 -9.22 -11.86 -29.79
N ALA A 282 -9.83 -12.75 -29.00
CA ALA A 282 -9.29 -13.24 -27.74
C ALA A 282 -7.93 -13.94 -27.93
N GLU A 283 -7.79 -14.76 -28.98
CA GLU A 283 -6.53 -15.40 -29.34
C GLU A 283 -5.44 -14.38 -29.72
N SER A 284 -5.81 -13.34 -30.48
CA SER A 284 -4.88 -12.27 -30.86
C SER A 284 -4.42 -11.48 -29.64
N SER A 285 -5.35 -11.09 -28.76
CA SER A 285 -5.06 -10.43 -27.49
C SER A 285 -4.17 -11.29 -26.60
N LEU A 286 -4.44 -12.60 -26.48
CA LEU A 286 -3.62 -13.53 -25.71
C LEU A 286 -2.18 -13.60 -26.25
N ARG A 287 -1.99 -13.58 -27.57
CA ARG A 287 -0.65 -13.54 -28.19
C ARG A 287 0.07 -12.23 -27.87
N MET A 288 -0.59 -11.08 -27.99
CA MET A 288 -0.02 -9.77 -27.67
C MET A 288 0.40 -9.67 -26.20
N ILE A 289 -0.46 -10.14 -25.28
CA ILE A 289 -0.18 -10.15 -23.84
C ILE A 289 1.02 -11.05 -23.52
N LYS A 290 1.13 -12.23 -24.15
CA LYS A 290 2.29 -13.15 -23.99
C LYS A 290 3.61 -12.49 -24.42
N ILE A 291 3.61 -11.74 -25.52
CA ILE A 291 4.80 -11.02 -25.99
C ILE A 291 5.20 -9.92 -25.00
N GLY A 292 4.24 -9.12 -24.55
CA GLY A 292 4.48 -8.09 -23.53
C GLY A 292 5.07 -8.69 -22.25
N ARG A 293 4.48 -9.77 -21.75
CA ARG A 293 4.98 -10.51 -20.58
C ARG A 293 6.42 -11.02 -20.77
N LEU A 294 6.74 -11.58 -21.95
CA LEU A 294 8.10 -12.04 -22.26
C LEU A 294 9.11 -10.91 -22.22
N PHE A 295 8.75 -9.74 -22.75
CA PHE A 295 9.58 -8.54 -22.69
C PHE A 295 9.88 -8.15 -21.24
N PHE A 296 8.84 -7.95 -20.41
CA PHE A 296 9.00 -7.61 -18.99
C PHE A 296 9.84 -8.64 -18.24
N LYS A 297 9.58 -9.94 -18.42
CA LYS A 297 10.38 -11.01 -17.80
C LYS A 297 11.85 -10.98 -18.23
N LYS A 298 12.14 -10.65 -19.49
CA LYS A 298 13.52 -10.58 -20.00
C LYS A 298 14.25 -9.36 -19.42
N VAL A 299 13.59 -8.21 -19.35
CA VAL A 299 14.18 -6.99 -18.76
C VAL A 299 14.45 -7.20 -17.26
N SER A 300 13.52 -7.83 -16.53
CA SER A 300 13.71 -8.17 -15.11
C SER A 300 14.85 -9.15 -14.85
N ARG A 301 15.12 -10.10 -15.76
CA ARG A 301 16.23 -11.06 -15.64
C ARG A 301 17.59 -10.47 -15.96
N THR A 302 17.66 -9.49 -16.85
CA THR A 302 18.93 -8.93 -17.34
C THR A 302 19.56 -8.00 -16.30
N ALA A 303 18.74 -7.27 -15.52
CA ALA A 303 19.25 -6.45 -14.41
C ALA A 303 19.87 -7.28 -13.27
N GLY A 304 19.32 -8.46 -12.99
CA GLY A 304 19.89 -9.38 -11.99
C GLY A 304 21.27 -9.93 -12.37
N LYS A 305 21.66 -9.84 -13.65
CA LYS A 305 22.99 -10.26 -14.14
C LYS A 305 24.04 -9.13 -14.19
N MET A 306 23.64 -7.87 -14.01
CA MET A 306 24.56 -6.72 -13.98
C MET A 306 25.04 -6.32 -12.58
N LYS A 307 24.65 -7.07 -11.54
CA LYS A 307 25.10 -6.88 -10.14
C LYS A 307 26.29 -7.80 -9.77
N GLY A 308 27.13 -8.16 -10.73
CA GLY A 308 28.34 -8.99 -10.54
C GLY A 308 29.61 -8.19 -10.75
#